data_AF-A0A821NEB6-F1
#
_entry.id   AF-A0A821NEB6-F1
#
_cell.length_a   1.000
_cell.length_b   1.000
_cell.length_c   1.000
_cell.angle_alpha   90.00
_cell.angle_beta   90.00
_cell.angle_gamma   90.00
#
_symmetry.space_group_name_H-M   'P 1'
#
loop_
_entity.id
_entity.type
_entity.pdbx_description
1 polymer ?
#
loop_
_entity_poly.entity_id
_entity_poly.type
_entity_poly.pdbx_seq_one_letter_code
_entity_poly.pdbx_strand_id
1 'polypeptide(L)'
;MRSIALIFLCLNAYFTEHASIEIKDNLTKLDCTYTDAIFGRIDLSRVGLKHGIPAFRHVLKDDYFYSYNPCYSFSEKSSCTNVAICQIAKDGSAYYALGFNAMVSWSVTLDGNVTLVYSTEDRQTIVNLACWNEIDQLAINGEYALRHYNLTLFSKCACWNGC
;
A
#
# COMPACT_ATOMS: atom_id res chain seq x y z
N MET A 1 -21.48 15.62 80.05
CA MET A 1 -22.16 16.29 78.92
C MET A 1 -21.34 17.53 78.56
N ARG A 2 -21.03 17.70 77.26
CA ARG A 2 -20.17 18.73 76.64
C ARG A 2 -18.66 18.43 76.61
N SER A 3 -18.17 18.05 75.43
CA SER A 3 -17.16 18.83 74.71
C SER A 3 -17.08 18.33 73.27
N ILE A 4 -17.25 19.28 72.36
CA ILE A 4 -17.18 19.15 70.91
C ILE A 4 -15.73 19.36 70.51
N ALA A 5 -15.13 18.40 69.81
CA ALA A 5 -13.90 18.60 69.07
C ALA A 5 -14.20 18.31 67.59
N LEU A 6 -14.45 19.39 66.84
CA LEU A 6 -14.56 19.39 65.37
C LEU A 6 -13.15 19.16 64.81
N ILE A 7 -12.88 17.95 64.34
CA ILE A 7 -11.66 17.64 63.60
C ILE A 7 -11.91 18.00 62.13
N PHE A 8 -11.34 19.13 61.74
CA PHE A 8 -11.09 19.53 60.36
C PHE A 8 -10.03 18.60 59.77
N LEU A 9 -10.40 17.73 58.83
CA LEU A 9 -9.41 17.00 58.02
C LEU A 9 -9.78 17.07 56.53
N CYS A 10 -8.88 17.76 55.84
CA CYS A 10 -8.72 18.07 54.43
C CYS A 10 -9.46 17.19 53.41
N LEU A 11 -10.30 17.84 52.61
CA LEU A 11 -10.66 17.41 51.26
C LEU A 11 -9.39 17.40 50.38
N ASN A 12 -8.75 16.25 50.23
CA ASN A 12 -7.81 16.04 49.12
C ASN A 12 -8.63 15.68 47.88
N ALA A 13 -9.00 16.70 47.11
CA ALA A 13 -9.47 16.51 45.75
C ALA A 13 -8.30 16.00 44.91
N TYR A 14 -8.23 14.68 44.70
CA TYR A 14 -7.34 14.08 43.72
C TYR A 14 -7.84 14.47 42.33
N PHE A 15 -7.27 15.51 41.74
CA PHE A 15 -7.36 15.74 40.30
C PHE A 15 -6.45 14.72 39.62
N THR A 16 -7.03 13.62 39.14
CA THR A 16 -6.36 12.76 38.18
C THR A 16 -6.32 13.48 36.84
N GLU A 17 -5.16 13.98 36.46
CA GLU A 17 -4.89 14.39 35.08
C GLU A 17 -5.08 13.16 34.18
N HIS A 18 -6.17 13.13 33.43
CA HIS A 18 -6.30 12.17 32.34
C HIS A 18 -5.28 12.55 31.28
N ALA A 19 -4.17 11.82 31.22
CA ALA A 19 -3.32 11.80 30.05
C ALA A 19 -4.17 11.30 28.87
N SER A 20 -4.56 12.22 27.99
CA SER A 20 -5.12 11.88 26.70
C SER A 20 -4.04 11.15 25.90
N ILE A 21 -4.25 9.85 25.68
CA ILE A 21 -3.50 9.11 24.67
C ILE A 21 -3.89 9.73 23.33
N GLU A 22 -3.00 10.53 22.75
CA GLU A 22 -3.04 10.82 21.33
C GLU A 22 -2.79 9.49 20.60
N ILE A 23 -3.86 8.83 20.17
CA ILE A 23 -3.76 7.87 19.08
C ILE A 23 -3.40 8.71 17.85
N LYS A 24 -2.09 8.88 17.61
CA LYS A 24 -1.63 9.22 16.27
C LYS A 24 -2.09 8.08 15.39
N ASP A 25 -3.12 8.35 14.61
CA ASP A 25 -3.71 7.43 13.67
C ASP A 25 -2.63 6.97 12.67
N ASN A 26 -1.91 5.90 13.02
CA ASN A 26 -0.76 5.42 12.27
C ASN A 26 -1.21 4.43 11.18
N LEU A 27 -2.24 4.84 10.42
CA LEU A 27 -2.87 4.04 9.37
C LEU A 27 -2.16 4.14 8.01
N THR A 28 -0.84 4.39 7.99
CA THR A 28 -0.07 4.55 6.74
C THR A 28 1.33 3.93 6.77
N LYS A 29 1.52 2.80 7.48
CA LYS A 29 2.69 1.97 7.19
C LYS A 29 2.36 1.00 6.07
N LEU A 30 2.60 1.43 4.84
CA LEU A 30 2.81 0.52 3.73
C LEU A 30 4.08 -0.29 4.00
N ASP A 31 3.93 -1.59 4.29
CA ASP A 31 5.10 -2.46 4.36
C ASP A 31 5.50 -2.86 2.94
N CYS A 32 6.41 -2.06 2.40
CA CYS A 32 7.14 -2.29 1.15
C CYS A 32 8.02 -3.53 1.16
N THR A 33 8.09 -4.18 2.32
CA THR A 33 8.99 -5.26 2.59
C THR A 33 8.18 -6.46 3.05
N TYR A 34 8.62 -7.62 2.62
CA TYR A 34 8.06 -8.88 3.06
C TYR A 34 9.21 -9.79 3.48
N THR A 35 9.08 -10.44 4.63
CA THR A 35 10.08 -11.38 5.13
C THR A 35 9.44 -12.72 5.37
N ASP A 36 10.02 -13.74 4.76
CA ASP A 36 9.70 -15.14 4.94
C ASP A 36 10.88 -15.85 5.62
N ALA A 37 10.57 -16.82 6.49
CA ALA A 37 11.60 -17.53 7.25
C ALA A 37 12.45 -18.48 6.40
N ILE A 38 11.93 -18.94 5.25
CA ILE A 38 12.56 -19.91 4.36
C ILE A 38 13.23 -19.17 3.19
N PHE A 39 12.49 -18.30 2.52
CA PHE A 39 12.97 -17.66 1.29
C PHE A 39 13.79 -16.39 1.54
N GLY A 40 13.57 -15.70 2.66
CA GLY A 40 14.26 -14.47 3.03
C GLY A 40 13.41 -13.23 2.81
N ARG A 41 14.00 -12.14 2.30
CA ARG A 41 13.35 -10.82 2.27
C ARG A 41 13.14 -10.29 0.85
N ILE A 42 11.97 -9.71 0.58
CA ILE A 42 11.69 -8.86 -0.58
C ILE A 42 11.55 -7.42 -0.12
N ASP A 43 12.10 -6.48 -0.89
CA ASP A 43 12.02 -5.04 -0.61
C ASP A 43 11.84 -4.24 -1.89
N LEU A 44 10.61 -3.76 -2.10
CA LEU A 44 10.23 -2.99 -3.29
C LEU A 44 10.43 -1.49 -3.13
N SER A 45 10.98 -1.01 -2.00
CA SER A 45 11.12 0.43 -1.72
C SER A 45 12.01 1.17 -2.73
N ARG A 46 12.89 0.45 -3.43
CA ARG A 46 13.77 1.02 -4.47
C ARG A 46 13.16 0.99 -5.88
N VAL A 47 12.13 0.18 -6.10
CA VAL A 47 11.41 0.12 -7.38
C VAL A 47 10.43 1.27 -7.47
N GLY A 48 9.77 1.61 -6.36
CA GLY A 48 8.83 2.72 -6.30
C GLY A 48 9.52 4.07 -6.36
N LEU A 49 8.93 5.02 -7.08
CA LEU A 49 9.37 6.41 -7.06
C LEU A 49 8.63 7.21 -5.99
N LYS A 50 9.40 7.97 -5.22
CA LYS A 50 8.85 8.97 -4.29
C LYS A 50 8.38 10.20 -5.07
N HIS A 51 7.62 11.09 -4.41
CA HIS A 51 7.14 12.37 -4.96
C HIS A 51 5.89 12.31 -5.86
N GLY A 52 5.07 11.26 -5.72
CA GLY A 52 3.75 11.23 -6.33
C GLY A 52 3.76 11.04 -7.85
N ILE A 53 4.83 10.45 -8.38
CA ILE A 53 4.98 10.08 -9.79
C ILE A 53 5.10 8.55 -9.86
N PRO A 54 4.41 7.87 -10.78
CA PRO A 54 4.54 6.42 -10.90
C PRO A 54 5.88 6.00 -11.50
N ALA A 55 6.47 4.93 -10.94
CA ALA A 55 7.69 4.30 -11.47
C ALA A 55 7.49 3.78 -12.90
N PHE A 56 6.32 3.22 -13.18
CA PHE A 56 5.92 2.76 -14.50
C PHE A 56 4.74 3.60 -14.94
N ARG A 57 4.95 4.50 -15.90
CA ARG A 57 3.94 5.47 -16.32
C ARG A 57 3.43 5.17 -17.71
N HIS A 58 2.10 5.18 -17.85
CA HIS A 58 1.41 5.06 -19.15
C HIS A 58 1.89 3.89 -20.02
N VAL A 59 2.05 2.71 -19.42
CA VAL A 59 2.33 1.47 -20.16
C VAL A 59 1.08 1.12 -20.97
N LEU A 60 1.19 1.09 -22.29
CA LEU A 60 0.07 0.85 -23.20
C LEU A 60 -0.29 -0.63 -23.23
N LYS A 61 -1.58 -0.94 -23.10
CA LYS A 61 -2.17 -2.25 -23.35
C LYS A 61 -3.60 -2.08 -23.86
N ASP A 62 -3.86 -2.63 -25.04
CA ASP A 62 -5.12 -2.51 -25.76
C ASP A 62 -5.49 -1.00 -25.94
N ASP A 63 -6.68 -0.58 -25.53
CA ASP A 63 -7.13 0.81 -25.61
C ASP A 63 -6.93 1.60 -24.29
N TYR A 64 -6.01 1.13 -23.43
CA TYR A 64 -5.75 1.74 -22.13
C TYR A 64 -4.26 1.92 -21.84
N PHE A 65 -3.96 2.99 -21.10
CA PHE A 65 -2.67 3.20 -20.46
C PHE A 65 -2.76 2.79 -18.99
N TYR A 66 -1.70 2.18 -18.48
CA TYR A 66 -1.60 1.76 -17.09
C TYR A 66 -0.39 2.43 -16.44
N SER A 67 -0.59 2.98 -15.26
CA SER A 67 0.46 3.51 -14.40
C SER A 67 0.51 2.72 -13.11
N TYR A 68 1.70 2.37 -12.66
CA TYR A 68 1.93 1.62 -11.42
C TYR A 68 3.10 2.21 -10.66
N ASN A 69 2.93 2.29 -9.34
CA ASN A 69 4.01 2.61 -8.42
C ASN A 69 3.91 1.68 -7.21
N PRO A 70 4.81 0.70 -7.08
CA PRO A 70 4.92 0.00 -5.81
C PRO A 70 5.32 1.03 -4.76
N CYS A 71 4.98 0.78 -3.51
CA CYS A 71 5.55 1.49 -2.36
C CYS A 71 5.21 2.96 -2.14
N TYR A 72 4.73 3.69 -3.14
CA TYR A 72 4.44 5.11 -2.97
C TYR A 72 3.23 5.46 -3.80
N SER A 73 2.24 6.09 -3.16
CA SER A 73 1.05 6.50 -3.88
C SER A 73 1.34 7.67 -4.81
N PHE A 74 0.61 7.73 -5.91
CA PHE A 74 0.65 8.82 -6.87
C PHE A 74 -0.77 9.27 -7.22
N SER A 75 -0.89 10.37 -7.96
CA SER A 75 -2.18 10.85 -8.47
C SER A 75 -2.08 11.24 -9.94
N GLU A 76 -3.05 10.81 -10.73
CA GLU A 76 -3.19 11.10 -12.16
C GLU A 76 -4.64 11.44 -12.49
N LYS A 77 -5.09 12.66 -12.11
CA LYS A 77 -6.44 13.20 -12.37
C LYS A 77 -7.62 12.32 -11.88
N SER A 78 -8.79 12.95 -11.74
CA SER A 78 -10.07 12.25 -11.53
C SER A 78 -10.01 11.17 -10.43
N SER A 79 -10.51 9.97 -10.71
CA SER A 79 -10.56 8.83 -9.77
C SER A 79 -9.18 8.33 -9.34
N CYS A 80 -8.12 8.58 -10.11
CA CYS A 80 -6.76 8.16 -9.78
C CYS A 80 -6.10 9.15 -8.83
N THR A 81 -6.58 9.21 -7.59
CA THR A 81 -6.03 10.05 -6.52
C THR A 81 -5.48 9.17 -5.40
N ASN A 82 -4.21 9.38 -5.03
CA ASN A 82 -3.51 8.63 -3.99
C ASN A 82 -3.51 7.10 -4.21
N VAL A 83 -3.39 6.67 -5.47
CA VAL A 83 -3.45 5.25 -5.89
C VAL A 83 -2.07 4.63 -6.02
N ALA A 84 -2.03 3.30 -5.98
CA ALA A 84 -0.87 2.51 -6.39
C ALA A 84 -0.90 2.17 -7.88
N ILE A 85 -2.10 2.03 -8.45
CA ILE A 85 -2.31 1.62 -9.84
C ILE A 85 -3.44 2.46 -10.43
N CYS A 86 -3.24 3.00 -11.63
CA CYS A 86 -4.23 3.75 -12.39
C CYS A 86 -4.34 3.19 -13.81
N GLN A 87 -5.55 3.10 -14.33
CA GLN A 87 -5.83 2.85 -15.75
C GLN A 87 -6.47 4.09 -16.35
N ILE A 88 -6.07 4.44 -17.57
CA ILE A 88 -6.51 5.63 -18.28
C ILE A 88 -6.95 5.19 -19.68
N ALA A 89 -8.15 5.55 -20.09
CA ALA A 89 -8.59 5.34 -21.47
C ALA A 89 -7.64 6.08 -22.42
N LYS A 90 -7.29 5.47 -23.56
CA LYS A 90 -6.30 6.02 -24.50
C LYS A 90 -6.68 7.38 -25.07
N ASP A 91 -7.98 7.68 -25.15
CA ASP A 91 -8.53 8.98 -25.54
C ASP A 91 -8.55 10.02 -24.39
N GLY A 92 -8.14 9.61 -23.18
CA GLY A 92 -8.12 10.42 -21.98
C GLY A 92 -9.50 10.70 -21.37
N SER A 93 -10.56 10.03 -21.84
CA SER A 93 -11.95 10.27 -21.42
C SER A 93 -12.26 9.71 -20.03
N ALA A 94 -11.55 8.65 -19.61
CA ALA A 94 -11.83 7.95 -18.37
C ALA A 94 -10.54 7.58 -17.62
N TYR A 95 -10.66 7.58 -16.30
CA TYR A 95 -9.62 7.20 -15.35
C TYR A 95 -10.24 6.21 -14.37
N TYR A 96 -9.52 5.16 -14.03
CA TYR A 96 -9.95 4.14 -13.10
C TYR A 96 -8.84 3.85 -12.10
N ALA A 97 -9.11 4.11 -10.82
CA ALA A 97 -8.29 3.61 -9.73
C ALA A 97 -8.35 2.08 -9.73
N LEU A 98 -7.20 1.42 -9.79
CA LEU A 98 -7.12 -0.04 -9.81
C LEU A 98 -6.58 -0.63 -8.50
N GLY A 99 -6.20 0.22 -7.55
CA GLY A 99 -5.82 -0.22 -6.22
C GLY A 99 -5.04 0.83 -5.42
N PHE A 100 -5.07 0.69 -4.10
CA PHE A 100 -4.39 1.59 -3.17
C PHE A 100 -3.24 0.89 -2.44
N ASN A 101 -2.14 1.61 -2.22
CA ASN A 101 -1.02 1.09 -1.42
C ASN A 101 -1.47 0.72 -0.01
N ALA A 102 -2.35 1.51 0.62
CA ALA A 102 -2.88 1.24 1.95
C ALA A 102 -3.67 -0.08 2.08
N MET A 103 -4.07 -0.68 0.95
CA MET A 103 -4.86 -1.92 0.88
C MET A 103 -4.10 -3.06 0.21
N VAL A 104 -2.77 -2.98 0.13
CA VAL A 104 -1.97 -4.07 -0.44
C VAL A 104 -1.91 -5.25 0.53
N SER A 105 -2.01 -6.45 -0.03
CA SER A 105 -1.74 -7.70 0.69
C SER A 105 -0.72 -8.54 -0.07
N TRP A 106 0.12 -9.24 0.68
CA TRP A 106 1.15 -10.13 0.15
C TRP A 106 0.64 -11.57 0.18
N SER A 107 0.87 -12.32 -0.89
CA SER A 107 0.61 -13.76 -0.94
C SER A 107 1.83 -14.47 -1.51
N VAL A 108 2.26 -15.53 -0.81
CA VAL A 108 3.43 -16.33 -1.15
C VAL A 108 3.00 -17.80 -1.29
N THR A 109 3.37 -18.41 -2.41
CA THR A 109 3.11 -19.85 -2.63
C THR A 109 4.19 -20.70 -1.97
N LEU A 110 3.95 -22.01 -1.85
CA LEU A 110 4.93 -22.96 -1.34
C LEU A 110 6.22 -23.02 -2.17
N ASP A 111 6.16 -22.61 -3.45
CA ASP A 111 7.31 -22.55 -4.35
C ASP A 111 8.05 -21.19 -4.29
N GLY A 112 7.62 -20.30 -3.39
CA GLY A 112 8.24 -18.98 -3.20
C GLY A 112 7.83 -17.93 -4.22
N ASN A 113 6.79 -18.17 -5.03
CA ASN A 113 6.24 -17.16 -5.91
C ASN A 113 5.46 -16.13 -5.09
N VAL A 114 5.68 -14.85 -5.39
CA VAL A 114 5.09 -13.76 -4.62
C VAL A 114 4.14 -12.95 -5.48
N THR A 115 2.97 -12.65 -4.93
CA THR A 115 1.97 -11.79 -5.53
C THR A 115 1.55 -10.70 -4.56
N LEU A 116 1.29 -9.52 -5.11
CA LEU A 116 0.69 -8.41 -4.41
C LEU A 116 -0.75 -8.27 -4.89
N VAL A 117 -1.69 -8.18 -3.97
CA VAL A 117 -3.09 -7.92 -4.29
C VAL A 117 -3.43 -6.53 -3.79
N TYR A 118 -3.77 -5.65 -4.73
CA TYR A 118 -4.28 -4.32 -4.47
C TYR A 118 -5.79 -4.29 -4.74
N SER A 119 -6.53 -3.51 -3.96
CA SER A 119 -7.97 -3.43 -4.10
C SER A 119 -8.48 -1.99 -4.03
N THR A 120 -9.62 -1.75 -4.65
CA THR A 120 -10.54 -0.62 -4.38
C THR A 120 -11.86 -1.18 -3.82
N GLU A 121 -12.90 -0.35 -3.75
CA GLU A 121 -14.24 -0.82 -3.38
C GLU A 121 -14.82 -1.84 -4.38
N ASP A 122 -14.46 -1.75 -5.66
CA ASP A 122 -15.10 -2.50 -6.74
C ASP A 122 -14.13 -3.13 -7.75
N ARG A 123 -12.82 -2.97 -7.56
CA ARG A 123 -11.77 -3.50 -8.44
C ARG A 123 -10.68 -4.18 -7.63
N GLN A 124 -10.05 -5.18 -8.25
CA GLN A 124 -8.90 -5.87 -7.69
C GLN A 124 -7.80 -5.99 -8.75
N THR A 125 -6.56 -5.82 -8.33
CA THR A 125 -5.39 -5.97 -9.18
C THR A 125 -4.37 -6.88 -8.53
N ILE A 126 -3.99 -7.93 -9.26
CA ILE A 126 -2.92 -8.85 -8.88
C ILE A 126 -1.64 -8.42 -9.62
N VAL A 127 -0.58 -8.16 -8.87
CA VAL A 127 0.77 -7.93 -9.41
C VAL A 127 1.63 -9.13 -9.07
N ASN A 128 2.05 -9.87 -10.08
CA ASN A 128 2.98 -10.98 -9.93
C ASN A 128 4.41 -10.43 -9.86
N LEU A 129 5.18 -10.85 -8.85
CA LEU A 129 6.58 -10.48 -8.73
C LEU A 129 7.44 -11.51 -9.47
N ALA A 130 8.14 -11.05 -10.50
CA ALA A 130 9.05 -11.87 -11.29
C ALA A 130 10.50 -11.42 -11.04
N CYS A 131 11.29 -12.32 -10.47
CA CYS A 131 12.72 -12.10 -10.28
C CYS A 131 13.41 -11.89 -11.64
N TRP A 132 14.09 -10.75 -11.78
CA TRP A 132 14.69 -10.32 -13.05
C TRP A 132 15.95 -9.52 -12.78
N ASN A 133 17.05 -9.81 -13.48
CA ASN A 133 18.35 -9.17 -13.18
C ASN A 133 18.70 -7.98 -14.08
N GLU A 134 17.83 -7.62 -15.03
CA GLU A 134 18.01 -6.44 -15.88
C GLU A 134 17.26 -5.23 -15.30
N ILE A 135 17.02 -4.22 -16.14
CA ILE A 135 16.19 -3.06 -15.81
C ILE A 135 14.78 -3.49 -15.38
N ASP A 136 14.21 -2.74 -14.44
CA ASP A 136 12.85 -2.96 -13.95
C ASP A 136 11.84 -2.75 -15.10
N GLN A 137 10.88 -3.65 -15.22
CA GLN A 137 9.85 -3.62 -16.27
C GLN A 137 8.49 -4.01 -15.71
N LEU A 138 7.45 -3.47 -16.35
CA LEU A 138 6.06 -3.81 -16.05
C LEU A 138 5.38 -4.37 -17.29
N ALA A 139 4.92 -5.60 -17.21
CA ALA A 139 4.04 -6.18 -18.22
C ALA A 139 2.59 -6.07 -17.76
N ILE A 140 1.73 -5.61 -18.66
CA ILE A 140 0.29 -5.51 -18.43
C ILE A 140 -0.39 -6.68 -19.11
N ASN A 141 -0.94 -7.60 -18.32
CA ASN A 141 -1.77 -8.69 -18.84
C ASN A 141 -3.20 -8.18 -19.12
N GLY A 142 -3.64 -7.18 -18.37
CA GLY A 142 -4.90 -6.48 -18.58
C GLY A 142 -6.01 -6.98 -17.66
N GLU A 143 -7.25 -6.72 -18.03
CA GLU A 143 -8.44 -7.20 -17.32
C GLU A 143 -8.74 -8.65 -17.74
N TYR A 144 -8.69 -9.59 -16.79
CA TYR A 144 -8.92 -11.03 -17.07
C TYR A 144 -10.32 -11.50 -16.66
N ALA A 145 -10.98 -10.75 -15.79
CA ALA A 145 -12.39 -10.87 -15.45
C ALA A 145 -12.92 -9.47 -15.14
N LEU A 146 -14.23 -9.28 -15.16
CA LEU A 146 -14.83 -7.96 -14.94
C LEU A 146 -14.28 -7.32 -13.64
N ARG A 147 -13.61 -6.18 -13.78
CA ARG A 147 -12.95 -5.40 -12.72
C ARG A 147 -11.78 -6.09 -12.01
N HIS A 148 -11.23 -7.15 -12.59
CA HIS A 148 -10.08 -7.87 -12.08
C HIS A 148 -8.92 -7.82 -13.06
N TYR A 149 -7.78 -7.32 -12.58
CA TYR A 149 -6.62 -6.99 -13.40
C TYR A 149 -5.40 -7.81 -13.00
N ASN A 150 -4.54 -8.08 -13.98
CA ASN A 150 -3.29 -8.79 -13.77
C ASN A 150 -2.13 -8.01 -14.42
N LEU A 151 -1.05 -7.86 -13.65
CA LEU A 151 0.22 -7.28 -14.08
C LEU A 151 1.36 -8.17 -13.61
N THR A 152 2.52 -8.02 -14.25
CA THR A 152 3.77 -8.65 -13.81
C THR A 152 4.86 -7.59 -13.67
N LEU A 153 5.42 -7.47 -12.46
CA LEU A 153 6.59 -6.64 -12.18
C LEU A 153 7.85 -7.50 -12.30
N PHE A 154 8.68 -7.18 -13.28
CA PHE A 154 10.03 -7.73 -13.42
C PHE A 154 11.01 -6.79 -12.72
N SER A 155 11.70 -7.28 -11.70
CA SER A 155 12.68 -6.47 -10.98
C SER A 155 13.70 -7.34 -10.26
N LYS A 156 14.90 -6.80 -10.03
CA LYS A 156 15.87 -7.42 -9.12
C LYS A 156 15.32 -7.44 -7.70
N CYS A 157 14.57 -6.42 -7.31
CA CYS A 157 13.94 -6.34 -6.00
C CYS A 157 12.72 -7.26 -5.85
N ALA A 158 12.22 -7.85 -6.94
CA ALA A 158 11.24 -8.94 -6.88
C ALA A 158 11.88 -10.30 -6.56
N CYS A 159 13.21 -10.41 -6.57
CA CYS A 159 13.94 -11.58 -6.10
C CYS A 159 14.05 -11.57 -4.57
N TRP A 160 13.96 -12.76 -3.96
CA TRP A 160 14.34 -12.95 -2.57
C TRP A 160 15.79 -12.52 -2.34
N ASN A 161 15.99 -11.61 -1.38
CA ASN A 161 17.26 -10.98 -1.01
C ASN A 161 17.95 -10.23 -2.18
N GLY A 162 17.18 -9.82 -3.19
CA GLY A 162 17.72 -9.10 -4.35
C GLY A 162 18.05 -7.62 -4.07
N CYS A 163 17.43 -7.08 -3.02
CA CYS A 163 17.55 -5.72 -2.49
C CYS A 163 17.51 -5.79 -0.94
#